data_AF-H3RDP0-F1
#
_entry.id   AF-H3RDP0-F1
#
_cell.length_a   1.000
_cell.length_b   1.000
_cell.length_c   1.000
_cell.angle_alpha   90.00
_cell.angle_beta   90.00
_cell.angle_gamma   90.00
#
_symmetry.space_group_name_H-M   'P 1'
#
loop_
_entity.id
_entity.type
_entity.pdbx_description
1 polymer ?
#
loop_
_entity_poly.entity_id
_entity_poly.type
_entity_poly.pdbx_seq_one_letter_code
_entity_poly.pdbx_strand_id
1 'polypeptide(L)'
;MEKGSYSVIKEAPTSGLKEYRLAKAQQLQAQALQNNIASARDLMAMFPRLGDAANQVIVATLVNPLIGQEIVPLPVLEQHYYTAKEAADQIGGGATANKIGRLSTKHNLKTEQYGKYFLDKSKYSDKQVEAFRYNAQGVKALRHLIHGADVA
;
A
#
# COMPACT_ATOMS: atom_id res chain seq x y z
N MET A 1 -30.90 -76.58 16.39
CA MET A 1 -30.90 -75.34 15.57
C MET A 1 -30.48 -74.22 16.50
N GLU A 2 -29.18 -73.99 16.55
CA GLU A 2 -28.47 -72.79 16.05
C GLU A 2 -28.43 -71.66 17.10
N LYS A 3 -27.34 -71.62 17.88
CA LYS A 3 -27.01 -70.47 18.72
C LYS A 3 -26.33 -69.43 17.85
N GLY A 4 -27.07 -68.38 17.49
CA GLY A 4 -26.54 -67.23 16.76
C GLY A 4 -25.45 -66.53 17.58
N SER A 5 -24.23 -66.52 17.04
CA SER A 5 -23.09 -65.77 17.56
C SER A 5 -23.23 -64.31 17.14
N TYR A 6 -23.57 -63.43 18.09
CA TYR A 6 -23.53 -61.99 17.85
C TYR A 6 -22.12 -61.47 18.08
N SER A 7 -21.45 -61.11 16.99
CA SER A 7 -20.16 -60.43 17.03
C SER A 7 -20.40 -58.94 17.19
N VAL A 8 -20.21 -58.41 18.40
CA VAL A 8 -20.23 -56.96 18.63
C VAL A 8 -18.95 -56.38 18.04
N ILE A 9 -19.04 -55.73 16.88
CA ILE A 9 -17.97 -54.91 16.36
C ILE A 9 -17.84 -53.72 17.32
N LYS A 10 -16.84 -53.75 18.21
CA LYS A 10 -16.44 -52.56 18.96
C LYS A 10 -15.72 -51.63 18.00
N GLU A 11 -16.43 -50.65 17.46
CA GLU A 11 -15.79 -49.53 16.79
C GLU A 11 -14.83 -48.86 17.79
N ALA A 12 -13.56 -48.76 17.41
CA ALA A 12 -12.56 -48.11 18.24
C ALA A 12 -12.98 -46.65 18.48
N PRO A 13 -12.85 -46.11 19.70
CA PRO A 13 -13.28 -44.75 19.99
C PRO A 13 -12.54 -43.80 19.05
N THR A 14 -13.29 -43.09 18.20
CA THR A 14 -12.76 -42.07 17.31
C THR A 14 -11.99 -41.08 18.17
N SER A 15 -10.67 -41.06 18.00
CA SER A 15 -9.80 -40.25 18.84
C SER A 15 -10.09 -38.76 18.60
N GLY A 16 -10.93 -38.16 19.46
CA GLY A 16 -11.28 -36.74 19.43
C GLY A 16 -10.08 -35.80 19.60
N LEU A 17 -8.86 -36.35 19.78
CA LEU A 17 -7.60 -35.61 19.74
C LEU A 17 -7.42 -34.83 18.44
N LYS A 18 -7.85 -35.35 17.29
CA LYS A 18 -7.75 -34.64 16.00
C LYS A 18 -8.66 -33.41 15.97
N GLU A 19 -9.91 -33.58 16.38
CA GLU A 19 -10.92 -32.52 16.45
C GLU A 19 -10.51 -31.44 17.47
N TYR A 20 -10.02 -31.86 18.64
CA TYR A 20 -9.48 -30.96 19.66
C TYR A 20 -8.30 -30.13 19.14
N ARG A 21 -7.34 -30.77 18.44
CA ARG A 21 -6.20 -30.03 17.83
C ARG A 21 -6.67 -29.03 16.79
N LEU A 22 -7.64 -29.39 15.96
CA LEU A 22 -8.22 -28.49 14.97
C LEU A 22 -8.92 -27.30 15.64
N ALA A 23 -9.80 -27.56 16.61
CA ALA A 23 -10.48 -26.52 17.36
C ALA A 23 -9.50 -25.61 18.10
N LYS A 24 -8.43 -26.18 18.68
CA LYS A 24 -7.37 -25.41 19.34
C LYS A 24 -6.60 -24.55 18.35
N ALA A 25 -6.26 -25.08 17.18
CA ALA A 25 -5.60 -24.31 16.12
C ALA A 25 -6.48 -23.14 15.64
N GLN A 26 -7.77 -23.39 15.42
CA GLN A 26 -8.75 -22.34 15.06
C GLN A 26 -8.88 -21.28 16.16
N GLN A 27 -8.90 -21.68 17.43
CA GLN A 27 -8.93 -20.75 18.56
C GLN A 27 -7.67 -19.88 18.59
N LEU A 28 -6.48 -20.48 18.43
CA LEU A 28 -5.21 -19.74 18.40
C LEU A 28 -5.14 -18.78 17.22
N GLN A 29 -5.65 -19.20 16.05
CA GLN A 29 -5.73 -18.34 14.87
C GLN A 29 -6.69 -17.16 15.10
N ALA A 30 -7.86 -17.39 15.70
CA ALA A 30 -8.79 -16.32 16.04
C ALA A 30 -8.20 -15.33 17.06
N GLN A 31 -7.46 -15.85 18.06
CA GLN A 31 -6.76 -15.00 19.03
C GLN A 31 -5.66 -14.17 18.37
N ALA A 32 -4.86 -14.78 17.49
CA ALA A 32 -3.83 -14.06 16.73
C ALA A 32 -4.44 -12.97 15.85
N LEU A 33 -5.60 -13.21 15.24
CA LEU A 33 -6.32 -12.22 14.45
C LEU A 33 -6.75 -11.03 15.31
N GLN A 34 -7.33 -11.29 16.49
CA GLN A 34 -7.72 -10.23 17.42
C GLN A 34 -6.50 -9.41 17.88
N ASN A 35 -5.40 -10.06 18.19
CA ASN A 35 -4.16 -9.39 18.58
C ASN A 35 -3.62 -8.52 17.43
N ASN A 36 -3.59 -9.03 16.20
CA ASN A 36 -3.15 -8.29 15.03
C ASN A 36 -4.04 -7.06 14.75
N ILE A 37 -5.36 -7.18 14.90
CA ILE A 37 -6.29 -6.05 14.76
C ILE A 37 -6.05 -5.00 15.86
N ALA A 38 -5.81 -5.43 17.10
CA ALA A 38 -5.47 -4.52 18.19
C ALA A 38 -4.14 -3.79 17.91
N SER A 39 -3.09 -4.52 17.53
CA SER A 39 -1.80 -3.94 17.15
C SER A 39 -1.93 -2.97 15.98
N ALA A 40 -2.76 -3.28 14.97
CA ALA A 40 -3.02 -2.35 13.87
C ALA A 40 -3.61 -1.03 14.38
N ARG A 41 -4.60 -1.09 15.30
CA ARG A 41 -5.19 0.12 15.92
C ARG A 41 -4.16 0.92 16.71
N ASP A 42 -3.30 0.25 17.48
CA ASP A 42 -2.25 0.91 18.27
C ASP A 42 -1.23 1.60 17.37
N LEU A 43 -0.80 0.93 16.29
CA LEU A 43 0.08 1.53 15.28
C LEU A 43 -0.57 2.77 14.64
N MET A 44 -1.83 2.67 14.23
CA MET A 44 -2.56 3.81 13.66
C MET A 44 -2.70 4.97 14.67
N ALA A 45 -2.90 4.67 15.95
CA ALA A 45 -2.99 5.66 17.01
C ALA A 45 -1.63 6.34 17.31
N MET A 46 -0.52 5.62 17.20
CA MET A 46 0.84 6.20 17.35
C MET A 46 1.18 7.18 16.22
N PHE A 47 0.59 7.00 15.04
CA PHE A 47 0.84 7.83 13.87
C PHE A 47 -0.47 8.47 13.35
N PRO A 48 -1.08 9.40 14.09
CA PRO A 48 -2.42 9.93 13.78
C PRO A 48 -2.48 10.76 12.48
N ARG A 49 -1.33 11.09 11.89
CA ARG A 49 -1.22 11.81 10.61
C ARG A 49 -0.93 10.89 9.42
N LEU A 50 -0.94 9.57 9.65
CA LEU A 50 -0.73 8.59 8.59
C LEU A 50 -1.95 8.61 7.64
N GLY A 51 -1.68 8.63 6.32
CA GLY A 51 -2.75 8.63 5.32
C GLY A 51 -3.47 7.27 5.24
N ASP A 52 -4.68 7.28 4.70
CA ASP A 52 -5.55 6.10 4.62
C ASP A 52 -4.88 4.91 3.91
N ALA A 53 -4.16 5.17 2.82
CA ALA A 53 -3.43 4.13 2.09
C ALA A 53 -2.37 3.44 2.96
N ALA A 54 -1.67 4.19 3.82
CA ALA A 54 -0.67 3.63 4.72
C ALA A 54 -1.33 2.89 5.89
N ASN A 55 -2.46 3.37 6.41
CA ASN A 55 -3.28 2.63 7.38
C ASN A 55 -3.79 1.30 6.80
N GLN A 56 -4.24 1.30 5.54
CA GLN A 56 -4.65 0.10 4.82
C GLN A 56 -3.50 -0.91 4.69
N VAL A 57 -2.27 -0.44 4.39
CA VAL A 57 -1.08 -1.32 4.34
C VAL A 57 -0.77 -1.94 5.71
N ILE A 58 -0.90 -1.18 6.81
CA ILE A 58 -0.70 -1.72 8.17
C ILE A 58 -1.66 -2.90 8.41
N VAL A 59 -2.95 -2.71 8.11
CA VAL A 59 -3.96 -3.74 8.31
C VAL A 59 -3.71 -4.94 7.39
N ALA A 60 -3.46 -4.71 6.09
CA ALA A 60 -3.21 -5.78 5.13
C ALA A 60 -1.99 -6.64 5.51
N THR A 61 -0.92 -5.98 5.95
CA THR A 61 0.33 -6.65 6.37
C THR A 61 0.12 -7.55 7.59
N LEU A 62 -0.75 -7.14 8.52
CA LEU A 62 -1.00 -7.90 9.75
C LEU A 62 -2.08 -8.98 9.57
N VAL A 63 -3.08 -8.77 8.72
CA VAL A 63 -4.26 -9.66 8.61
C VAL A 63 -4.08 -10.74 7.53
N ASN A 64 -3.64 -10.36 6.32
CA ASN A 64 -3.64 -11.29 5.17
C ASN A 64 -2.78 -12.55 5.39
N PRO A 65 -1.55 -12.46 5.95
CA PRO A 65 -0.73 -13.66 6.17
C PRO A 65 -1.37 -14.67 7.12
N LEU A 66 -2.18 -14.21 8.06
CA LEU A 66 -2.83 -15.07 9.05
C LEU A 66 -4.02 -15.84 8.47
N ILE A 67 -4.76 -15.22 7.54
CA ILE A 67 -5.90 -15.83 6.86
C ILE A 67 -5.44 -16.68 5.67
N GLY A 68 -4.26 -16.38 5.10
CA GLY A 68 -3.76 -17.05 3.90
C GLY A 68 -4.48 -16.64 2.62
N GLN A 69 -5.25 -15.54 2.68
CA GLN A 69 -5.97 -14.94 1.56
C GLN A 69 -5.87 -13.41 1.66
N GLU A 70 -5.94 -12.73 0.51
CA GLU A 70 -5.91 -11.28 0.43
C GLU A 70 -7.30 -10.70 0.74
N ILE A 71 -7.66 -10.65 2.02
CA ILE A 71 -8.95 -10.10 2.49
C ILE A 71 -8.92 -8.58 2.48
N VAL A 72 -7.79 -7.99 2.85
CA VAL A 72 -7.57 -6.55 2.78
C VAL A 72 -6.59 -6.30 1.63
N PRO A 73 -7.06 -5.84 0.46
CA PRO A 73 -6.19 -5.60 -0.68
C PRO A 73 -5.17 -4.51 -0.36
N LEU A 74 -4.00 -4.57 -0.99
CA LEU A 74 -3.05 -3.44 -0.93
C LEU A 74 -3.63 -2.22 -1.69
N PRO A 75 -3.34 -0.99 -1.24
CA PRO A 75 -3.84 0.20 -1.92
C PRO A 75 -3.29 0.28 -3.34
N VAL A 76 -4.17 0.57 -4.30
CA VAL A 76 -3.78 0.77 -5.69
C VAL A 76 -3.27 2.20 -5.85
N LEU A 77 -2.13 2.38 -6.51
CA LEU A 77 -1.60 3.70 -6.84
C LEU A 77 -2.43 4.29 -7.99
N GLU A 78 -3.40 5.15 -7.66
CA GLU A 78 -4.24 5.83 -8.66
C GLU A 78 -3.46 6.85 -9.50
N GLN A 79 -2.47 7.50 -8.90
CA GLN A 79 -1.71 8.56 -9.54
C GLN A 79 -0.25 8.58 -9.07
N HIS A 80 0.67 8.50 -10.03
CA HIS A 80 2.09 8.68 -9.79
C HIS A 80 2.49 10.15 -9.86
N TYR A 81 3.36 10.57 -8.95
CA TYR A 81 3.91 11.93 -8.93
C TYR A 81 5.42 11.89 -9.17
N TYR A 82 5.88 12.72 -10.10
CA TYR A 82 7.25 12.78 -10.57
C TYR A 82 7.95 14.00 -9.97
N THR A 83 9.19 13.81 -9.54
CA THR A 83 10.11 14.91 -9.25
C THR A 83 10.38 15.73 -10.51
N ALA A 84 10.91 16.94 -10.35
CA ALA A 84 11.34 17.76 -11.50
C ALA A 84 12.40 17.05 -12.37
N LYS A 85 13.22 16.18 -11.77
CA LYS A 85 14.20 15.38 -12.49
C LYS A 85 13.53 14.30 -13.33
N GLU A 86 12.66 13.50 -12.73
CA GLU A 86 11.94 12.45 -13.46
C GLU A 86 11.06 13.02 -14.57
N ALA A 87 10.40 14.16 -14.32
CA ALA A 87 9.65 14.87 -15.35
C ALA A 87 10.55 15.31 -16.51
N ALA A 88 11.76 15.82 -16.22
CA ALA A 88 12.73 16.20 -17.25
C ALA A 88 13.20 14.98 -18.06
N ASP A 89 13.53 13.89 -17.37
CA ASP A 89 13.98 12.64 -17.97
C ASP A 89 12.89 12.04 -18.89
N GLN A 90 11.62 12.10 -18.47
CA GLN A 90 10.47 11.69 -19.29
C GLN A 90 10.24 12.59 -20.50
N ILE A 91 10.45 13.90 -20.38
CA ILE A 91 10.25 14.84 -21.48
C ILE A 91 11.38 14.73 -22.51
N GLY A 92 12.60 14.44 -22.07
CA GLY A 92 13.78 14.33 -22.92
C GLY A 92 14.23 15.68 -23.50
N GLY A 93 15.01 15.65 -24.59
CA GLY A 93 15.44 16.85 -25.32
C GLY A 93 16.35 17.79 -24.52
N GLY A 94 17.17 17.27 -23.60
CA GLY A 94 18.08 18.06 -22.78
C GLY A 94 17.39 18.91 -21.71
N ALA A 95 16.13 18.62 -21.38
CA ALA A 95 15.47 19.23 -20.24
C ALA A 95 16.21 18.85 -18.93
N THR A 96 16.39 19.81 -18.04
CA THR A 96 16.98 19.60 -16.71
C THR A 96 15.95 19.87 -15.63
N ALA A 97 16.12 19.29 -14.45
CA ALA A 97 15.24 19.54 -13.30
C ALA A 97 15.10 21.04 -12.99
N ASN A 98 16.18 21.82 -13.12
CA ASN A 98 16.16 23.27 -12.91
C ASN A 98 15.30 23.98 -13.97
N LYS A 99 15.44 23.58 -15.26
CA LYS A 99 14.60 24.11 -16.35
C LYS A 99 13.12 23.84 -16.08
N ILE A 100 12.77 22.61 -15.68
CA ILE A 100 11.40 22.23 -15.30
C ILE A 100 10.87 23.10 -14.16
N GLY A 101 11.64 23.26 -13.08
CA GLY A 101 11.24 24.08 -11.94
C GLY A 101 10.98 25.54 -12.31
N ARG A 102 11.87 26.14 -13.10
CA ARG A 102 11.72 27.54 -13.57
C ARG A 102 10.52 27.71 -14.49
N LEU A 103 10.31 26.77 -15.41
CA LEU A 103 9.19 26.81 -16.35
C LEU A 103 7.85 26.65 -15.63
N SER A 104 7.78 25.70 -14.70
CA SER A 104 6.61 25.48 -13.85
C SER A 104 6.23 26.74 -13.06
N THR A 105 7.19 27.41 -12.43
CA THR A 105 6.93 28.69 -11.76
C THR A 105 6.51 29.79 -12.73
N LYS A 106 7.22 29.94 -13.87
CA LYS A 106 6.94 31.00 -14.87
C LYS A 106 5.53 30.90 -15.45
N HIS A 107 5.03 29.68 -15.65
CA HIS A 107 3.71 29.41 -16.25
C HIS A 107 2.64 29.04 -15.21
N ASN A 108 2.90 29.24 -13.91
CA ASN A 108 1.97 28.95 -12.82
C ASN A 108 1.43 27.51 -12.83
N LEU A 109 2.29 26.53 -13.17
CA LEU A 109 1.92 25.11 -13.19
C LEU A 109 1.99 24.45 -11.81
N LYS A 110 2.34 25.16 -10.74
CA LYS A 110 2.39 24.61 -9.38
C LYS A 110 1.02 24.65 -8.70
N THR A 111 0.04 24.01 -9.33
CA THR A 111 -1.35 23.94 -8.87
C THR A 111 -1.79 22.48 -8.72
N GLU A 112 -2.87 22.25 -7.98
CA GLU A 112 -3.43 20.90 -7.73
C GLU A 112 -3.75 20.14 -9.03
N GLN A 113 -4.07 20.84 -10.11
CA GLN A 113 -4.31 20.27 -11.43
C GLN A 113 -3.07 19.56 -12.00
N TYR A 114 -1.87 20.08 -11.74
CA TYR A 114 -0.62 19.63 -12.38
C TYR A 114 0.32 18.90 -11.42
N GLY A 115 -0.04 18.82 -10.14
CA GLY A 115 0.78 18.19 -9.13
C GLY A 115 0.39 18.62 -7.72
N LYS A 116 1.26 18.31 -6.75
CA LYS A 116 1.08 18.77 -5.36
C LYS A 116 2.41 18.88 -4.65
N TYR A 117 2.40 19.60 -3.54
CA TYR A 117 3.55 19.71 -2.65
C TYR A 117 3.65 18.49 -1.74
N PHE A 118 4.87 18.02 -1.56
CA PHE A 118 5.24 16.99 -0.61
C PHE A 118 6.24 17.57 0.38
N LEU A 119 6.15 17.16 1.63
CA LEU A 119 7.22 17.39 2.59
C LEU A 119 8.36 16.39 2.31
N ASP A 120 9.55 16.92 2.09
CA ASP A 120 10.74 16.14 1.78
C ASP A 120 11.91 16.53 2.69
N LYS A 121 12.92 15.68 2.78
CA LYS A 121 14.14 15.95 3.56
C LYS A 121 15.10 16.76 2.69
N SER A 122 15.67 17.84 3.24
CA SER A 122 16.65 18.62 2.50
C SER A 122 17.86 17.77 2.10
N LYS A 123 18.25 17.83 0.83
CA LYS A 123 19.36 17.02 0.32
C LYS A 123 20.68 17.26 1.06
N TYR A 124 20.90 18.49 1.53
CA TYR A 124 22.18 18.94 2.10
C TYR A 124 22.07 19.43 3.55
N SER A 125 20.92 19.25 4.20
CA SER A 125 20.68 19.69 5.59
C SER A 125 19.66 18.79 6.27
N ASP A 126 19.53 18.93 7.59
CA ASP A 126 18.55 18.20 8.39
C ASP A 126 17.17 18.87 8.42
N LYS A 127 17.02 20.00 7.70
CA LYS A 127 15.73 20.69 7.55
C LYS A 127 14.77 19.92 6.66
N GLN A 128 13.49 19.99 7.00
CA GLN A 128 12.40 19.59 6.11
C GLN A 128 12.06 20.73 5.14
N VAL A 129 11.79 20.39 3.88
CA VAL A 129 11.50 21.36 2.82
C VAL A 129 10.30 20.89 2.00
N GLU A 130 9.56 21.84 1.45
CA GLU A 130 8.47 21.52 0.52
C GLU A 130 9.02 21.31 -0.90
N ALA A 131 8.62 20.22 -1.53
CA ALA A 131 8.99 19.87 -2.89
C ALA A 131 7.73 19.62 -3.73
N PHE A 132 7.58 20.36 -4.83
CA PHE A 132 6.48 20.12 -5.76
C PHE A 132 6.77 18.90 -6.63
N ARG A 133 5.81 17.97 -6.72
CA ARG A 133 5.87 16.81 -7.62
C ARG A 133 4.75 16.89 -8.64
N TYR A 134 5.08 16.60 -9.89
CA TYR A 134 4.20 16.73 -11.04
C TYR A 134 3.40 15.45 -11.25
N ASN A 135 2.10 15.57 -11.52
CA ASN A 135 1.33 14.43 -12.02
C ASN A 135 1.50 14.30 -13.55
N ALA A 136 0.84 13.31 -14.17
CA ALA A 136 0.88 13.11 -15.62
C ALA A 136 0.44 14.36 -16.43
N GLN A 137 -0.55 15.12 -15.96
CA GLN A 137 -0.99 16.35 -16.62
C GLN A 137 0.05 17.46 -16.51
N GLY A 138 0.74 17.58 -15.37
CA GLY A 138 1.85 18.52 -15.20
C GLY A 138 3.01 18.21 -16.13
N VAL A 139 3.38 16.93 -16.26
CA VAL A 139 4.42 16.50 -17.22
C VAL A 139 3.97 16.79 -18.65
N LYS A 140 2.70 16.53 -19.00
CA LYS A 140 2.14 16.86 -20.31
C LYS A 140 2.20 18.36 -20.60
N ALA A 141 1.79 19.21 -19.67
CA ALA A 141 1.84 20.67 -19.82
C ALA A 141 3.29 21.16 -20.02
N LEU A 142 4.23 20.65 -19.22
CA LEU A 142 5.66 20.96 -19.36
C LEU A 142 6.22 20.51 -20.71
N ARG A 143 5.80 19.35 -21.22
CA ARG A 143 6.19 18.85 -22.54
C ARG A 143 5.78 19.81 -23.66
N HIS A 144 4.54 20.29 -23.64
CA HIS A 144 4.04 21.26 -24.63
C HIS A 144 4.83 22.57 -24.59
N LEU A 145 5.22 23.04 -23.40
CA LEU A 145 6.01 24.27 -23.25
C LEU A 145 7.48 24.10 -23.70
N ILE A 146 8.00 22.87 -23.71
CA ILE A 146 9.41 22.60 -24.06
C ILE A 146 9.58 22.31 -25.56
N HIS A 147 8.69 21.51 -26.14
CA HIS A 147 8.80 21.06 -27.52
C HIS A 147 7.86 21.81 -28.49
N GLY A 148 6.96 22.65 -27.98
CA GLY A 148 5.90 23.28 -28.78
C GLY A 148 4.69 22.35 -28.96
N ALA A 149 3.63 22.86 -29.59
CA ALA A 149 2.34 22.16 -29.75
C ALA A 149 2.36 20.97 -30.73
N ASP A 150 3.50 20.65 -31.36
CA ASP A 150 3.59 19.69 -32.47
C ASP A 150 3.80 18.22 -32.05
N VAL A 151 3.60 17.90 -30.78
CA VAL A 151 3.64 16.51 -30.27
C VAL A 151 2.40 16.23 -29.43
N ALA A 152 1.25 16.23 -30.11
CA ALA A 152 -0.02 15.70 -29.61
C ALA A 152 -0.21 14.25 -30.07
#